data_AF-A0A9Q1BZ94-F1
#
_entry.id   AF-A0A9Q1BZ94-F1
#
_cell.length_a   1.000
_cell.length_b   1.000
_cell.length_c   1.000
_cell.angle_alpha   90.00
_cell.angle_beta   90.00
_cell.angle_gamma   90.00
#
_symmetry.space_group_name_H-M   'P 1'
#
loop_
_entity.id
_entity.type
_entity.pdbx_description
1 polymer ?
#
loop_
_entity_poly.entity_id
_entity_poly.type
_entity_poly.pdbx_seq_one_letter_code
_entity_poly.pdbx_strand_id
1 'polypeptide(L)'
;MCREVDETVSHIVAGCQTLAGTEYLKKHDSVAAALHLEICRHYRIPTTERQPWLHKPEAVTETEQVKVLWYFEIKTDRIVTARRPDLIVIDKQEKTAKIIDVAFPLDKNVRDEEVQKGQM
;
A
#
# COMPACT_ATOMS: atom_id res chain seq x y z
N MET A 1 16.41 3.59 19.10
CA MET A 1 17.20 2.52 18.45
C MET A 1 17.12 1.27 19.30
N CYS A 2 17.14 0.10 18.67
CA CYS A 2 17.05 -1.19 19.38
C CYS A 2 18.35 -1.61 20.08
N ARG A 3 19.51 -1.02 19.74
CA ARG A 3 20.84 -1.30 20.32
C ARG A 3 21.32 -2.75 20.18
N GLU A 4 20.68 -3.55 19.33
CA GLU A 4 21.04 -4.96 19.12
C GLU A 4 22.06 -5.18 17.98
N VAL A 5 22.19 -4.20 17.09
CA VAL A 5 23.05 -4.24 15.89
C VAL A 5 23.64 -2.86 15.65
N ASP A 6 24.78 -2.81 14.97
CA ASP A 6 25.42 -1.54 14.62
C ASP A 6 24.48 -0.62 13.84
N GLU A 7 24.48 0.65 14.24
CA GLU A 7 23.62 1.69 13.70
C GLU A 7 24.08 2.13 12.31
N THR A 8 23.89 1.25 11.34
CA THR A 8 24.06 1.54 9.92
C THR A 8 22.81 2.23 9.37
N VAL A 9 22.94 3.00 8.28
CA VAL A 9 21.78 3.64 7.62
C VAL A 9 20.73 2.59 7.25
N SER A 10 21.15 1.43 6.75
CA SER A 10 20.26 0.30 6.47
C SER A 10 19.57 -0.23 7.73
N HIS A 11 20.31 -0.38 8.83
CA HIS A 11 19.73 -0.78 10.11
C HIS A 11 18.72 0.26 10.62
N ILE A 12 19.06 1.55 10.69
CA ILE A 12 18.14 2.58 11.20
C ILE A 12 16.86 2.69 10.35
N VAL A 13 17.01 2.66 9.03
CA VAL A 13 15.90 2.90 8.10
C VAL A 13 14.99 1.68 7.95
N ALA A 14 15.52 0.47 8.09
CA ALA A 14 14.77 -0.73 7.73
C ALA A 14 15.09 -2.01 8.54
N GLY A 15 16.18 -2.04 9.33
CA GLY A 15 16.54 -3.19 10.17
C GLY A 15 16.26 -3.03 11.68
N CYS A 16 16.00 -1.81 12.14
CA CYS A 16 15.84 -1.46 13.54
C CYS A 16 14.39 -1.75 13.92
N GLN A 17 14.12 -2.85 14.61
CA GLN A 17 12.76 -3.27 14.97
C GLN A 17 11.94 -2.15 15.67
N THR A 18 12.60 -1.22 16.35
CA THR A 18 11.97 -0.06 17.00
C THR A 18 11.55 1.05 16.03
N LEU A 19 12.25 1.24 14.91
CA LEU A 19 12.07 2.40 14.00
C LEU A 19 11.64 1.97 12.58
N ALA A 20 12.15 0.85 12.11
CA ALA A 20 11.89 0.30 10.79
C ALA A 20 10.40 0.07 10.57
N GLY A 21 9.67 -0.54 11.52
CA GLY A 21 8.25 -0.80 11.35
C GLY A 21 7.43 0.47 11.12
N THR A 22 7.68 1.54 11.88
CA THR A 22 6.91 2.78 11.79
C THR A 22 7.30 3.64 10.58
N GLU A 23 8.59 3.74 10.26
CA GLU A 23 9.06 4.51 9.10
C GLU A 23 8.82 3.78 7.77
N TYR A 24 8.88 2.44 7.76
CA TYR A 24 8.50 1.61 6.62
C TYR A 24 7.01 1.77 6.31
N LEU A 25 6.13 1.61 7.32
CA LEU A 25 4.69 1.79 7.15
C LEU A 25 4.32 3.19 6.66
N LYS A 26 4.96 4.25 7.18
CA LYS A 26 4.73 5.62 6.69
C LYS A 26 5.09 5.79 5.22
N LYS A 27 6.24 5.25 4.78
CA LYS A 27 6.67 5.34 3.37
C LYS A 27 5.75 4.54 2.46
N HIS A 28 5.39 3.33 2.91
CA HIS A 28 4.44 2.45 2.25
C HIS A 28 3.10 3.14 2.03
N ASP A 29 2.47 3.64 3.10
CA ASP A 29 1.21 4.37 3.05
C ASP A 29 1.31 5.63 2.19
N SER A 30 2.44 6.35 2.27
CA SER A 30 2.63 7.56 1.46
C SER A 30 2.67 7.26 -0.04
N VAL A 31 3.30 6.15 -0.47
CA VAL A 31 3.32 5.78 -1.89
C VAL A 31 1.98 5.23 -2.34
N ALA A 32 1.35 4.38 -1.54
CA ALA A 32 0.00 3.92 -1.85
C ALA A 32 -0.97 5.12 -1.94
N ALA A 33 -0.86 6.12 -1.06
CA ALA A 33 -1.69 7.33 -1.12
C ALA A 33 -1.43 8.15 -2.39
N ALA A 34 -0.16 8.26 -2.81
CA ALA A 34 0.19 8.90 -4.08
C ALA A 34 -0.42 8.16 -5.28
N LEU A 35 -0.38 6.82 -5.28
CA LEU A 35 -1.01 5.99 -6.30
C LEU A 35 -2.53 6.20 -6.32
N HIS A 36 -3.18 6.22 -5.15
CA HIS A 36 -4.60 6.51 -5.04
C HIS A 36 -4.96 7.85 -5.69
N LEU A 37 -4.21 8.92 -5.39
CA LEU A 37 -4.42 10.24 -5.99
C LEU A 37 -4.32 10.20 -7.51
N GLU A 38 -3.32 9.49 -8.05
CA GLU A 38 -3.13 9.40 -9.49
C GLU A 38 -4.22 8.55 -10.18
N ILE A 39 -4.71 7.49 -9.54
CA ILE A 39 -5.88 6.73 -9.99
C ILE A 39 -7.11 7.64 -10.03
N CYS A 40 -7.37 8.42 -8.96
CA CYS A 40 -8.47 9.38 -8.95
C CYS A 40 -8.37 10.36 -10.12
N ARG A 41 -7.18 10.90 -10.42
CA ARG A 41 -6.96 11.79 -11.56
C ARG A 41 -7.21 11.12 -12.90
N HIS A 42 -6.73 9.90 -13.09
CA HIS A 42 -6.93 9.13 -14.31
C HIS A 42 -8.42 8.96 -14.63
N TYR A 43 -9.21 8.65 -13.61
CA TYR A 43 -10.67 8.51 -13.71
C TYR A 43 -11.43 9.83 -13.52
N ARG A 44 -10.74 10.98 -13.46
CA ARG A 44 -11.31 12.33 -13.28
C ARG A 44 -12.21 12.47 -12.04
N ILE A 45 -11.90 11.73 -10.99
CA ILE A 45 -12.55 11.84 -9.70
C ILE A 45 -12.03 13.11 -9.00
N PRO A 46 -12.90 14.01 -8.53
CA PRO A 46 -12.48 15.19 -7.78
C PRO A 46 -11.73 14.80 -6.50
N THR A 47 -10.55 15.39 -6.28
CA THR A 47 -9.79 15.27 -5.03
C THR A 47 -9.52 16.66 -4.45
N THR A 48 -9.48 16.76 -3.12
CA THR A 48 -9.24 18.02 -2.40
C THR A 48 -7.77 18.45 -2.50
N GLU A 49 -6.83 17.51 -2.44
CA GLU A 49 -5.40 17.79 -2.50
C GLU A 49 -4.82 17.56 -3.91
N ARG A 50 -3.93 18.47 -4.31
CA ARG A 50 -3.11 18.30 -5.53
C ARG A 50 -1.74 17.69 -5.25
N GLN A 51 -1.31 17.67 -3.99
CA GLN A 51 0.03 17.26 -3.60
C GLN A 51 -0.04 15.85 -3.01
N PRO A 52 0.71 14.86 -3.56
CA PRO A 52 0.64 13.48 -3.09
C PRO A 52 0.91 13.30 -1.59
N TRP A 53 1.78 14.12 -1.00
CA TRP A 53 2.15 14.06 0.42
C TRP A 53 1.09 14.64 1.38
N LEU A 54 0.07 15.34 0.86
CA LEU A 54 -1.07 15.83 1.65
C LEU A 54 -2.34 14.99 1.44
N HIS A 55 -2.37 14.17 0.38
CA HIS A 55 -3.52 13.38 0.00
C HIS A 55 -3.83 12.32 1.06
N LYS A 56 -5.10 12.26 1.47
CA LYS A 56 -5.61 11.25 2.37
C LYS A 56 -6.62 10.39 1.62
N PRO A 57 -6.26 9.12 1.28
CA PRO A 57 -7.18 8.21 0.62
C PRO A 57 -8.44 7.99 1.44
N GLU A 58 -9.60 8.01 0.79
CA GLU A 58 -10.84 7.56 1.40
C GLU A 58 -10.87 6.04 1.39
N ALA A 59 -11.56 5.44 2.38
CA ALA A 59 -11.71 3.99 2.43
C ALA A 59 -12.37 3.44 1.15
N VAL A 60 -13.35 4.17 0.62
CA VAL A 60 -14.06 3.87 -0.62
C VAL A 60 -14.24 5.14 -1.40
N THR A 61 -13.71 5.18 -2.63
CA THR A 61 -13.99 6.23 -3.60
C THR A 61 -14.70 5.60 -4.79
N GLU A 62 -15.94 6.00 -5.06
CA GLU A 62 -16.80 5.32 -6.04
C GLU A 62 -17.52 6.31 -6.96
N THR A 63 -17.53 5.97 -8.25
CA THR A 63 -18.29 6.65 -9.30
C THR A 63 -19.06 5.61 -10.11
N GLU A 64 -19.80 6.05 -11.13
CA GLU A 64 -20.44 5.15 -12.09
C GLU A 64 -19.44 4.33 -12.93
N GLN A 65 -18.20 4.81 -13.07
CA GLN A 65 -17.18 4.17 -13.91
C GLN A 65 -16.23 3.29 -13.11
N VAL A 66 -15.87 3.69 -11.88
CA VAL A 66 -14.82 3.04 -11.11
C VAL A 66 -15.15 3.01 -9.62
N LYS A 67 -14.64 2.00 -8.92
CA LYS A 67 -14.62 1.91 -7.46
C LYS A 67 -13.20 1.62 -7.00
N VAL A 68 -12.63 2.53 -6.22
CA VAL A 68 -11.31 2.41 -5.60
C VAL A 68 -11.51 2.09 -4.13
N LEU A 69 -10.84 1.05 -3.64
CA LEU A 69 -10.91 0.60 -2.26
C LEU A 69 -9.52 0.68 -1.63
N TRP A 70 -9.43 1.37 -0.50
CA TRP A 70 -8.20 1.53 0.27
C TRP A 70 -8.19 0.55 1.45
N TYR A 71 -7.19 -0.32 1.53
CA TYR A 71 -7.07 -1.33 2.57
C TYR A 71 -8.36 -2.13 2.84
N PHE A 72 -9.02 -2.58 1.78
CA PHE A 72 -10.21 -3.42 1.90
C PHE A 72 -9.83 -4.89 1.96
N GLU A 73 -10.53 -5.61 2.83
CA GLU A 73 -10.39 -7.05 2.94
C GLU A 73 -11.20 -7.75 1.84
N ILE A 74 -10.52 -8.55 1.03
CA ILE A 74 -11.16 -9.42 0.05
C ILE A 74 -11.73 -10.63 0.79
N LYS A 75 -13.05 -10.82 0.68
CA LYS A 75 -13.71 -12.03 1.19
C LYS A 75 -13.45 -13.18 0.24
N THR A 76 -12.64 -14.13 0.68
CA THR A 76 -12.38 -15.39 0.00
C THR A 76 -13.17 -16.52 0.67
N ASP A 77 -13.42 -17.58 -0.08
CA ASP A 77 -14.06 -18.83 0.38
C ASP A 77 -13.21 -19.60 1.40
N ARG A 78 -11.89 -19.37 1.37
CA ARG A 78 -10.90 -19.90 2.32
C ARG A 78 -10.24 -18.76 3.08
N ILE A 79 -9.86 -19.00 4.33
CA ILE A 79 -9.05 -18.03 5.09
C ILE A 79 -7.66 -17.95 4.44
N VAL A 80 -7.37 -16.78 3.86
CA VAL A 80 -6.04 -16.40 3.39
C VAL A 80 -5.58 -15.25 4.29
N THR A 81 -4.38 -15.34 4.85
CA THR A 81 -3.79 -14.34 5.75
C THR A 81 -3.62 -12.99 5.02
N ALA A 82 -3.01 -13.02 3.84
CA ALA A 82 -2.77 -11.86 2.98
C ALA A 82 -3.96 -11.45 2.11
N ARG A 83 -5.13 -11.21 2.73
CA ARG A 83 -6.37 -10.88 2.01
C ARG A 83 -6.71 -9.39 1.95
N ARG A 84 -5.83 -8.53 2.46
CA ARG A 84 -6.03 -7.08 2.54
C ARG A 84 -4.96 -6.35 1.73
N PRO A 85 -5.12 -6.24 0.41
CA PRO A 85 -4.23 -5.43 -0.42
C PRO A 85 -4.33 -3.94 -0.06
N ASP A 86 -3.31 -3.18 -0.44
CA ASP A 86 -3.25 -1.74 -0.19
C ASP A 86 -4.33 -0.99 -0.97
N LEU A 87 -4.52 -1.40 -2.22
CA LEU A 87 -5.44 -0.78 -3.16
C LEU A 87 -6.14 -1.82 -4.03
N ILE A 88 -7.44 -1.61 -4.25
CA ILE A 88 -8.22 -2.34 -5.25
C ILE A 88 -8.90 -1.33 -6.17
N VAL A 89 -8.74 -1.48 -7.48
CA VAL A 89 -9.41 -0.65 -8.49
C VAL A 89 -10.35 -1.53 -9.30
N ILE A 90 -11.65 -1.30 -9.15
CA ILE A 90 -12.70 -2.01 -9.88
C ILE A 90 -13.19 -1.08 -10.99
N ASP A 91 -12.87 -1.42 -12.23
CA ASP A 91 -13.39 -0.75 -13.41
C ASP A 91 -14.74 -1.38 -13.79
N LYS A 92 -15.82 -0.61 -13.63
CA LYS A 92 -17.19 -1.09 -13.86
C LYS A 92 -17.53 -1.20 -15.34
N GLN A 93 -16.83 -0.45 -16.20
CA GLN A 93 -17.06 -0.46 -17.65
C GLN A 93 -16.39 -1.69 -18.26
N GLU A 94 -15.11 -1.89 -17.94
CA GLU A 94 -14.33 -3.03 -18.43
C GLU A 94 -14.62 -4.33 -17.64
N LYS A 95 -15.34 -4.23 -16.52
CA LYS A 95 -15.63 -5.35 -15.59
C LYS A 95 -14.35 -6.04 -15.10
N THR A 96 -13.32 -5.25 -14.83
CA THR A 96 -12.03 -5.75 -14.32
C THR A 96 -11.76 -5.24 -12.92
N ALA A 97 -11.04 -6.03 -12.13
CA ALA A 97 -10.52 -5.62 -10.84
C ALA A 97 -8.99 -5.73 -10.86
N LYS A 98 -8.31 -4.65 -10.48
CA LYS A 98 -6.86 -4.60 -10.30
C LYS A 98 -6.57 -4.57 -8.80
N ILE A 99 -5.74 -5.51 -8.34
CA ILE A 99 -5.25 -5.57 -6.96
C ILE A 99 -3.83 -5.04 -6.96
N ILE A 100 -3.54 -4.07 -6.10
CA ILE A 100 -2.27 -3.37 -6.04
C ILE A 100 -1.74 -3.46 -4.62
N ASP A 101 -0.51 -3.94 -4.50
CA ASP A 101 0.24 -4.07 -3.26
C ASP A 101 1.62 -3.43 -3.47
N VAL A 102 2.01 -2.53 -2.58
CA VAL A 102 3.22 -1.72 -2.66
C VAL A 102 4.29 -2.36 -1.80
N ALA A 103 5.45 -2.66 -2.35
CA ALA A 103 6.59 -3.17 -1.60
C ALA A 103 7.77 -2.21 -1.66
N PHE A 104 8.52 -2.11 -0.57
CA PHE A 104 9.79 -1.38 -0.51
C PHE A 104 10.93 -2.37 -0.24
N PRO A 105 11.35 -3.13 -1.26
CA PRO A 105 12.42 -4.08 -1.07
C PRO A 105 13.73 -3.37 -0.78
N LEU A 106 14.40 -3.79 0.29
CA LEU A 106 15.83 -3.55 0.41
C LEU A 106 16.54 -4.46 -0.60
N ASP A 107 17.54 -3.90 -1.29
CA ASP A 107 18.22 -4.35 -2.53
C ASP A 107 18.62 -5.84 -2.68
N LYS A 108 18.32 -6.73 -1.74
CA LYS A 108 18.71 -8.15 -1.78
C LYS A 108 17.57 -9.16 -1.58
N ASN A 109 16.39 -8.78 -1.04
CA ASN A 109 15.40 -9.74 -0.55
C ASN A 109 13.95 -9.53 -1.08
N VAL A 110 13.78 -9.01 -2.30
CA VAL A 110 12.45 -8.81 -2.92
C VAL A 110 11.55 -10.07 -2.82
N ARG A 111 12.13 -11.25 -3.05
CA ARG A 111 11.39 -12.53 -3.01
C ARG A 111 10.98 -12.97 -1.61
N ASP A 112 11.78 -12.68 -0.59
CA ASP A 112 11.48 -13.11 0.78
C ASP A 112 10.41 -12.22 1.41
N GLU A 113 10.36 -10.94 1.02
CA GLU A 113 9.35 -9.99 1.50
C GLU A 113 7.96 -10.22 0.88
N GLU A 114 7.88 -10.61 -0.40
CA GLU A 114 6.63 -11.07 -1.03
C GLU A 114 6.03 -12.28 -0.31
N VAL A 115 6.88 -13.22 0.13
CA VAL A 115 6.46 -14.43 0.87
C VAL A 115 6.02 -14.08 2.29
N GLN A 116 6.71 -13.15 2.97
CA GLN A 116 6.31 -12.69 4.30
C GLN A 116 4.97 -11.94 4.27
N LYS A 117 4.72 -11.10 3.26
CA LYS A 117 3.39 -10.47 3.07
C LYS A 117 2.28 -11.50 2.90
N GLY A 118 2.55 -12.64 2.27
CA GLY A 118 1.63 -13.78 2.14
C GLY A 118 1.24 -14.48 3.46
N GLN A 119 2.08 -14.34 4.49
CA GLN A 119 1.98 -15.08 5.75
C GLN A 119 1.55 -14.23 6.96
N MET A 120 1.59 -12.90 6.83
CA MET A 120 1.07 -11.95 7.83
C MET A 120 -0.45 -11.76 7.68
#